data_AF-A0AB39KSG5-F1
#
_entry.id   AF-A0AB39KSG5-F1
#
_cell.length_a   1.000
_cell.length_b   1.000
_cell.length_c   1.000
_cell.angle_alpha   90.00
_cell.angle_beta   90.00
_cell.angle_gamma   90.00
#
_symmetry.space_group_name_H-M   'P 1'
#
loop_
_entity.id
_entity.type
_entity.pdbx_description
1 polymer ?
#
loop_
_entity_poly.entity_id
_entity_poly.type
_entity_poly.pdbx_seq_one_letter_code
_entity_poly.pdbx_strand_id
1 'polypeptide(L)'
;MLIHLAAALQLAATPPAPASYMTICAKSAAEARELARIRFIALDNDPSAQTDFESGEKARQEIERMRDALDAGTPLPSPYKGAAEYAAASRGNPDPVVSELLMRAARDAFSRTHLTAALRNESWAAGLSVRAKQYAYSSAGALECGLDADNTRWLKAQVATRGWFLKSVDGDRAAGAAWLLVQHADRDPAFQKAMLDLMAPLAATGDVERGAYALLWDRVAVREGRPQRHGTQGRCNGGRWLANPIEDEAQLEARRTAAGLPPMTAYQRRMDTLCPPSSAPTSR
;
A
#
# COMPACT_ATOMS: atom_id res chain seq x y z
N MET A 1 16.37 10.10 -25.52
CA MET A 1 15.54 9.54 -24.42
C MET A 1 16.13 8.24 -23.85
N LEU A 2 17.47 8.14 -23.78
CA LEU A 2 18.22 6.96 -23.28
C LEU A 2 19.34 7.35 -22.29
N ILE A 3 19.47 8.65 -21.98
CA ILE A 3 20.60 9.19 -21.19
C ILE A 3 20.21 9.41 -19.72
N HIS A 4 18.91 9.33 -19.36
CA HIS A 4 18.47 9.47 -17.97
C HIS A 4 18.28 8.14 -17.22
N LEU A 5 18.41 6.98 -17.88
CA LEU A 5 18.42 5.67 -17.20
C LEU A 5 19.80 5.30 -16.64
N ALA A 6 20.89 5.89 -17.15
CA ALA A 6 22.25 5.55 -16.77
C ALA A 6 22.68 6.13 -15.41
N ALA A 7 22.04 7.19 -14.93
CA ALA A 7 22.38 7.81 -13.64
C ALA A 7 21.82 7.06 -12.42
N ALA A 8 20.92 6.09 -12.61
CA ALA A 8 20.42 5.23 -11.54
C ALA A 8 21.29 3.97 -11.32
N LEU A 9 22.36 3.80 -12.12
CA LEU A 9 23.11 2.55 -12.27
C LEU A 9 24.53 2.58 -11.67
N GLN A 10 24.79 3.40 -10.67
CA GLN A 10 26.05 3.38 -9.93
C GLN A 10 25.81 3.35 -8.43
N LEU A 11 25.74 2.13 -7.89
CA LEU A 11 26.30 1.74 -6.60
C LEU A 11 26.32 0.21 -6.56
N ALA A 12 27.52 -0.36 -6.63
CA ALA A 12 27.82 -1.77 -6.38
C ALA A 12 27.66 -2.09 -4.89
N ALA A 13 26.44 -2.01 -4.39
CA ALA A 13 26.04 -2.48 -3.07
C ALA A 13 24.66 -3.12 -3.21
N THR A 14 24.48 -4.31 -2.64
CA THR A 14 23.16 -4.86 -2.40
C THR A 14 22.35 -3.80 -1.63
N PRO A 15 21.24 -3.29 -2.19
CA PRO A 15 20.47 -2.28 -1.49
C PRO A 15 20.03 -2.83 -0.13
N PRO A 16 20.00 -2.01 0.93
CA PRO A 16 19.46 -2.44 2.21
C PRO A 16 18.04 -2.96 1.97
N ALA A 17 17.63 -4.01 2.67
CA ALA A 17 16.34 -4.68 2.50
C ALA A 17 15.11 -3.75 2.27
N PRO A 18 14.95 -2.57 2.91
CA PRO A 18 13.82 -1.68 2.60
C PRO A 18 13.94 -1.00 1.23
N ALA A 19 15.14 -0.67 0.75
CA ALA A 19 15.34 -0.10 -0.58
C ALA A 19 15.10 -1.14 -1.67
N SER A 20 15.33 -2.42 -1.38
CA SER A 20 15.15 -3.54 -2.32
C SER A 20 13.70 -3.82 -2.69
N TYR A 21 12.75 -3.34 -1.87
CA TYR A 21 11.31 -3.36 -2.15
C TYR A 21 10.76 -1.97 -2.49
N MET A 22 11.58 -1.01 -2.90
CA MET A 22 11.05 0.22 -3.51
C MET A 22 10.43 -0.10 -4.87
N THR A 23 9.14 0.20 -5.00
CA THR A 23 8.37 0.06 -6.23
C THR A 23 8.63 1.23 -7.18
N ILE A 24 8.97 0.93 -8.43
CA ILE A 24 8.98 1.89 -9.53
C ILE A 24 7.63 1.75 -10.25
N CYS A 25 6.96 2.88 -10.52
CA CYS A 25 5.71 2.86 -11.27
C CYS A 25 5.94 2.42 -12.71
N ALA A 26 5.18 1.43 -13.16
CA ALA A 26 5.11 1.03 -14.56
C ALA A 26 3.75 1.41 -15.16
N LYS A 27 3.72 1.67 -16.46
CA LYS A 27 2.50 1.97 -17.22
C LYS A 27 1.79 0.70 -17.71
N SER A 28 2.48 -0.43 -17.69
CA SER A 28 1.95 -1.73 -18.15
C SER A 28 2.62 -2.90 -17.43
N ALA A 29 2.01 -4.07 -17.49
CA ALA A 29 2.62 -5.31 -16.99
C ALA A 29 3.93 -5.67 -17.72
N ALA A 30 4.01 -5.38 -19.02
CA ALA A 30 5.23 -5.59 -19.80
C ALA A 30 6.38 -4.70 -19.32
N GLU A 31 6.10 -3.40 -19.13
CA GLU A 31 7.08 -2.46 -18.59
C GLU A 31 7.47 -2.80 -17.14
N ALA A 32 6.50 -3.19 -16.30
CA ALA A 32 6.75 -3.63 -14.93
C ALA A 32 7.74 -4.81 -14.88
N ARG A 33 7.51 -5.80 -15.74
CA ARG A 33 8.34 -6.99 -15.86
C ARG A 33 9.75 -6.63 -16.36
N GLU A 34 9.85 -5.74 -17.34
CA GLU A 34 11.14 -5.32 -17.87
C GLU A 34 11.95 -4.53 -16.82
N LEU A 35 11.32 -3.60 -16.09
CA LEU A 35 11.96 -2.88 -15.00
C LEU A 35 12.43 -3.81 -13.88
N ALA A 36 11.60 -4.80 -13.52
CA ALA A 36 11.97 -5.81 -12.53
C ALA A 36 13.14 -6.67 -13.01
N ARG A 37 13.17 -7.05 -14.29
CA ARG A 37 14.25 -7.82 -14.92
C ARG A 37 15.56 -7.02 -14.98
N ILE A 38 15.52 -5.75 -15.37
CA ILE A 38 16.71 -4.88 -15.38
C ILE A 38 17.30 -4.79 -13.97
N ARG A 39 16.45 -4.60 -12.95
CA ARG A 39 16.87 -4.58 -11.55
C ARG A 39 17.45 -5.91 -11.09
N PHE A 40 16.89 -7.01 -11.57
CA PHE A 40 17.35 -8.36 -11.27
C PHE A 40 18.75 -8.62 -11.86
N ILE A 41 18.97 -8.25 -13.13
CA ILE A 41 20.24 -8.45 -13.85
C ILE A 41 21.35 -7.55 -13.33
N ALA A 42 21.02 -6.34 -12.87
CA ALA A 42 22.00 -5.41 -12.28
C ALA A 42 22.65 -5.93 -10.97
N LEU A 43 22.19 -7.07 -10.43
CA LEU A 43 22.64 -7.67 -9.17
C LEU A 43 23.67 -8.81 -9.34
N ASP A 44 24.56 -8.70 -10.34
CA ASP A 44 25.80 -9.48 -10.56
C ASP A 44 25.68 -10.80 -11.38
N ASN A 45 26.80 -11.26 -11.97
CA ASN A 45 26.93 -12.43 -12.86
C ASN A 45 26.92 -13.79 -12.09
N ASP A 46 25.98 -13.95 -11.17
CA ASP A 46 25.85 -15.08 -10.26
C ASP A 46 25.20 -16.31 -10.95
N PRO A 47 25.79 -17.53 -10.89
CA PRO A 47 25.18 -18.74 -11.42
C PRO A 47 23.80 -19.07 -10.83
N SER A 48 23.49 -18.62 -9.61
CA SER A 48 22.16 -18.82 -9.00
C SER A 48 21.09 -17.88 -9.58
N ALA A 49 21.49 -16.84 -10.33
CA ALA A 49 20.59 -15.84 -10.87
C ALA A 49 19.53 -16.46 -11.78
N GLN A 50 19.87 -17.50 -12.55
CA GLN A 50 18.88 -18.17 -13.40
C GLN A 50 17.79 -18.87 -12.56
N THR A 51 18.17 -19.62 -11.53
CA THR A 51 17.23 -20.32 -10.65
C THR A 51 16.38 -19.35 -9.83
N ASP A 52 16.98 -18.27 -9.33
CA ASP A 52 16.26 -17.20 -8.63
C ASP A 52 15.25 -16.50 -9.55
N PHE A 53 15.62 -16.24 -10.80
CA PHE A 53 14.75 -15.62 -11.81
C PHE A 53 13.56 -16.51 -12.12
N GLU A 54 13.79 -17.79 -12.41
CA GLU A 54 12.75 -18.76 -12.71
C GLU A 54 11.77 -18.93 -11.53
N SER A 55 12.30 -18.96 -10.30
CA SER A 55 11.47 -19.04 -9.09
C SER A 55 10.67 -17.76 -8.89
N GLY A 56 11.27 -16.59 -9.14
CA GLY A 56 10.59 -15.31 -9.11
C GLY A 56 9.50 -15.19 -10.18
N GLU A 57 9.70 -15.72 -11.38
CA GLU A 57 8.69 -15.77 -12.45
C GLU A 57 7.49 -16.62 -12.07
N LYS A 58 7.72 -17.82 -11.50
CA LYS A 58 6.64 -18.67 -10.98
C LYS A 58 5.84 -17.94 -9.91
N ALA A 59 6.52 -17.21 -9.02
CA ALA A 59 5.88 -16.41 -7.98
C ALA A 59 5.08 -15.21 -8.54
N ARG A 60 5.57 -14.55 -9.60
CA ARG A 60 4.82 -13.52 -10.31
C ARG A 60 3.55 -14.09 -10.94
N GLN A 61 3.63 -15.26 -11.57
CA GLN A 61 2.49 -15.97 -12.15
C GLN A 61 1.48 -16.41 -11.07
N GLU A 62 1.96 -16.79 -9.88
CA GLU A 62 1.11 -17.06 -8.71
C GLU A 62 0.32 -15.81 -8.29
N ILE A 63 0.97 -14.65 -8.23
CA ILE A 63 0.30 -13.37 -7.93
C ILE A 63 -0.78 -13.05 -8.97
N GLU A 64 -0.51 -13.26 -10.26
CA GLU A 64 -1.49 -13.05 -11.33
C GLU A 64 -2.69 -13.99 -11.21
N ARG A 65 -2.45 -15.28 -10.99
CA ARG A 65 -3.54 -16.25 -10.79
C ARG A 65 -4.36 -15.93 -9.55
N MET A 66 -3.76 -15.48 -8.45
CA MET A 66 -4.51 -15.03 -7.27
C MET A 66 -5.33 -13.76 -7.56
N ARG A 67 -4.85 -12.86 -8.42
CA ARG A 67 -5.62 -11.70 -8.88
C ARG A 67 -6.82 -12.13 -9.71
N ASP A 68 -6.64 -13.06 -10.64
CA ASP A 68 -7.75 -13.60 -11.43
C ASP A 68 -8.78 -14.30 -10.53
N ALA A 69 -8.33 -15.05 -9.53
CA ALA A 69 -9.18 -15.66 -8.51
C ALA A 69 -9.95 -14.61 -7.69
N LEU A 70 -9.29 -13.51 -7.28
CA LEU A 70 -9.95 -12.39 -6.60
C LEU A 70 -11.04 -11.76 -7.48
N ASP A 71 -10.73 -11.50 -8.76
CA ASP A 71 -11.67 -10.93 -9.73
C ASP A 71 -12.84 -11.88 -10.00
N ALA A 72 -12.61 -13.19 -10.03
CA ALA A 72 -13.63 -14.23 -10.17
C ALA A 72 -14.44 -14.47 -8.88
N GLY A 73 -13.97 -14.02 -7.71
CA GLY A 73 -14.69 -14.13 -6.44
C GLY A 73 -14.36 -15.35 -5.64
N THR A 74 -13.30 -16.04 -6.04
CA THR A 74 -12.74 -17.13 -5.29
C THR A 74 -12.15 -16.56 -3.99
N PRO A 75 -12.50 -17.15 -2.82
CA PRO A 75 -11.88 -16.77 -1.56
C PRO A 75 -10.36 -16.93 -1.62
N LEU A 76 -9.63 -15.96 -1.06
CA LEU A 76 -8.19 -16.05 -0.89
C LEU A 76 -7.83 -16.24 0.60
N PRO A 77 -6.85 -17.08 0.92
CA PRO A 77 -6.39 -17.27 2.29
C PRO A 77 -5.61 -16.06 2.80
N SER A 78 -5.24 -16.09 4.09
CA SER A 78 -4.26 -15.13 4.65
C SER A 78 -2.98 -15.11 3.81
N PRO A 79 -2.37 -13.93 3.56
CA PRO A 79 -2.74 -12.60 4.07
C PRO A 79 -3.79 -11.84 3.25
N TYR A 80 -4.32 -12.42 2.16
CA TYR A 80 -5.23 -11.75 1.21
C TYR A 80 -6.72 -11.80 1.59
N LYS A 81 -7.06 -12.37 2.75
CA LYS A 81 -8.45 -12.52 3.22
C LYS A 81 -9.24 -11.20 3.16
N GLY A 82 -8.65 -10.08 3.61
CA GLY A 82 -9.33 -8.78 3.60
C GLY A 82 -9.68 -8.29 2.20
N ALA A 83 -8.80 -8.52 1.21
CA ALA A 83 -9.11 -8.22 -0.19
C ALA A 83 -10.27 -9.09 -0.72
N ALA A 84 -10.25 -10.39 -0.40
CA ALA A 84 -11.32 -11.30 -0.77
C ALA A 84 -12.68 -10.94 -0.13
N GLU A 85 -12.67 -10.42 1.11
CA GLU A 85 -13.89 -9.94 1.78
C GLU A 85 -14.50 -8.71 1.06
N TYR A 86 -13.68 -7.80 0.52
CA TYR A 86 -14.17 -6.71 -0.35
C TYR A 86 -14.74 -7.24 -1.66
N ALA A 87 -14.04 -8.18 -2.32
CA ALA A 87 -14.50 -8.76 -3.58
C ALA A 87 -15.81 -9.55 -3.43
N ALA A 88 -15.99 -10.24 -2.30
CA ALA A 88 -17.23 -10.93 -1.97
C ALA A 88 -18.38 -9.93 -1.73
N ALA A 89 -18.11 -8.86 -0.97
CA ALA A 89 -19.10 -7.81 -0.72
C ALA A 89 -19.52 -7.07 -2.00
N SER A 90 -18.60 -6.89 -2.94
CA SER A 90 -18.87 -6.29 -4.26
C SER A 90 -19.94 -7.06 -5.05
N ARG A 91 -19.82 -8.40 -5.14
CA ARG A 91 -20.75 -9.26 -5.92
C ARG A 91 -22.17 -9.31 -5.36
N GLY A 92 -22.31 -9.18 -4.05
CA GLY A 92 -23.60 -9.19 -3.38
C GLY A 92 -24.29 -7.83 -3.32
N ASN A 93 -23.65 -6.75 -3.81
CA ASN A 93 -24.16 -5.41 -3.61
C ASN A 93 -25.11 -4.99 -4.75
N PRO A 94 -26.35 -4.54 -4.44
CA PRO A 94 -27.32 -4.12 -5.46
C PRO A 94 -27.03 -2.74 -6.06
N ASP A 95 -26.26 -1.86 -5.38
CA ASP A 95 -25.84 -0.58 -5.95
C ASP A 95 -24.59 -0.81 -6.83
N PRO A 96 -24.65 -0.59 -8.15
CA PRO A 96 -23.53 -0.83 -9.06
C PRO A 96 -22.32 0.08 -8.76
N VAL A 97 -22.53 1.28 -8.23
CA VAL A 97 -21.44 2.18 -7.84
C VAL A 97 -20.73 1.68 -6.60
N VAL A 98 -21.49 1.21 -5.60
CA VAL A 98 -20.91 0.62 -4.39
C VAL A 98 -20.25 -0.73 -4.72
N SER A 99 -20.85 -1.54 -5.59
CA SER A 99 -20.25 -2.78 -6.09
C SER A 99 -18.87 -2.52 -6.72
N GLU A 100 -18.77 -1.53 -7.61
CA GLU A 100 -17.51 -1.13 -8.24
C GLU A 100 -16.50 -0.56 -7.22
N LEU A 101 -16.95 0.28 -6.27
CA LEU A 101 -16.09 0.79 -5.20
C LEU A 101 -15.44 -0.35 -4.40
N LEU A 102 -16.24 -1.35 -4.02
CA LEU A 102 -15.77 -2.49 -3.24
C LEU A 102 -14.77 -3.33 -4.05
N MET A 103 -14.99 -3.53 -5.35
CA MET A 103 -14.04 -4.25 -6.20
C MET A 103 -12.70 -3.48 -6.33
N ARG A 104 -12.77 -2.15 -6.44
CA ARG A 104 -11.56 -1.30 -6.45
C ARG A 104 -10.78 -1.40 -5.16
N ALA A 105 -11.46 -1.34 -4.02
CA ALA A 105 -10.83 -1.54 -2.71
C ALA A 105 -10.28 -2.95 -2.54
N ALA A 106 -10.93 -3.98 -3.11
CA ALA A 106 -10.41 -5.35 -3.12
C ALA A 106 -9.05 -5.42 -3.85
N ARG A 107 -8.98 -4.88 -5.06
CA ARG A 107 -7.75 -4.86 -5.87
C ARG A 107 -6.64 -4.03 -5.23
N ASP A 108 -7.00 -2.89 -4.65
CA ASP A 108 -6.08 -2.04 -3.89
C ASP A 108 -5.49 -2.79 -2.68
N ALA A 109 -6.35 -3.33 -1.82
CA ALA A 109 -5.93 -4.10 -0.65
C ALA A 109 -5.09 -5.33 -1.05
N PHE A 110 -5.46 -6.02 -2.12
CA PHE A 110 -4.69 -7.14 -2.68
C PHE A 110 -3.28 -6.71 -3.04
N SER A 111 -3.13 -5.60 -3.77
CA SER A 111 -1.82 -5.13 -4.18
C SER A 111 -0.93 -4.76 -3.00
N ARG A 112 -1.46 -4.00 -2.03
CA ARG A 112 -0.70 -3.61 -0.82
C ARG A 112 -0.26 -4.79 0.04
N THR A 113 -0.98 -5.91 -0.05
CA THR A 113 -0.68 -7.13 0.70
C THR A 113 0.58 -7.83 0.19
N HIS A 114 1.01 -7.59 -1.07
CA HIS A 114 2.22 -8.18 -1.62
C HIS A 114 3.46 -7.89 -0.78
N LEU A 115 3.63 -6.66 -0.30
CA LEU A 115 4.77 -6.32 0.54
C LEU A 115 4.77 -7.12 1.85
N THR A 116 3.60 -7.25 2.48
CA THR A 116 3.47 -8.02 3.73
C THR A 116 3.76 -9.50 3.51
N ALA A 117 3.25 -10.09 2.43
CA ALA A 117 3.54 -11.49 2.07
C ALA A 117 5.05 -11.70 1.85
N ALA A 118 5.72 -10.77 1.16
CA ALA A 118 7.16 -10.81 0.92
C ALA A 118 7.97 -10.73 2.22
N LEU A 119 7.67 -9.76 3.08
CA LEU A 119 8.39 -9.52 4.34
C LEU A 119 8.18 -10.65 5.35
N ARG A 120 7.00 -11.26 5.37
CA ARG A 120 6.66 -12.36 6.29
C ARG A 120 6.97 -13.75 5.75
N ASN A 121 7.44 -13.86 4.50
CA ASN A 121 7.74 -15.13 3.85
C ASN A 121 6.50 -16.06 3.80
N GLU A 122 5.35 -15.51 3.42
CA GLU A 122 4.06 -16.21 3.35
C GLU A 122 3.49 -16.23 1.92
N SER A 123 2.52 -17.11 1.65
CA SER A 123 1.83 -17.21 0.35
C SER A 123 2.82 -17.37 -0.82
N TRP A 124 2.72 -16.56 -1.88
CA TRP A 124 3.60 -16.59 -3.05
C TRP A 124 5.08 -16.43 -2.70
N ALA A 125 5.41 -15.84 -1.54
CA ALA A 125 6.79 -15.58 -1.13
C ALA A 125 7.42 -16.75 -0.36
N ALA A 126 6.62 -17.71 0.10
CA ALA A 126 7.08 -18.77 1.00
C ALA A 126 8.20 -19.62 0.36
N GLY A 127 9.31 -19.76 1.08
CA GLY A 127 10.45 -20.58 0.66
C GLY A 127 11.32 -19.97 -0.45
N LEU A 128 10.98 -18.77 -0.94
CA LEU A 128 11.75 -18.10 -1.98
C LEU A 128 12.98 -17.38 -1.41
N SER A 129 14.03 -17.32 -2.23
CA SER A 129 15.19 -16.46 -1.97
C SER A 129 14.78 -14.99 -1.92
N VAL A 130 15.59 -14.17 -1.28
CA VAL A 130 15.38 -12.72 -1.23
C VAL A 130 15.32 -12.13 -2.64
N ARG A 131 16.17 -12.61 -3.56
CA ARG A 131 16.23 -12.15 -4.95
C ARG A 131 14.97 -12.50 -5.74
N ALA A 132 14.48 -13.74 -5.62
CA ALA A 132 13.23 -14.18 -6.24
C ALA A 132 12.02 -13.38 -5.73
N LYS A 133 11.96 -13.11 -4.41
CA LYS A 133 10.91 -12.27 -3.81
C LYS A 133 10.93 -10.84 -4.35
N GLN A 134 12.12 -10.24 -4.44
CA GLN A 134 12.29 -8.88 -4.96
C GLN A 134 11.83 -8.77 -6.41
N TYR A 135 12.14 -9.77 -7.24
CA TYR A 135 11.69 -9.82 -8.63
C TYR A 135 10.16 -9.87 -8.73
N ALA A 136 9.54 -10.84 -8.04
CA ALA A 136 8.10 -11.03 -8.07
C ALA A 136 7.36 -9.79 -7.54
N TYR A 137 7.80 -9.25 -6.39
CA TYR A 137 7.25 -8.03 -5.83
C TYR A 137 7.42 -6.84 -6.76
N SER A 138 8.62 -6.60 -7.31
CA SER A 138 8.85 -5.44 -8.20
C SER A 138 7.99 -5.53 -9.46
N SER A 139 7.75 -6.74 -9.97
CA SER A 139 6.89 -6.96 -11.13
C SER A 139 5.42 -6.66 -10.82
N ALA A 140 4.90 -7.15 -9.69
CA ALA A 140 3.50 -6.98 -9.32
C ALA A 140 3.20 -5.59 -8.75
N GLY A 141 4.04 -5.12 -7.83
CA GLY A 141 3.91 -3.85 -7.14
C GLY A 141 4.03 -2.64 -8.07
N ALA A 142 4.80 -2.74 -9.16
CA ALA A 142 4.93 -1.64 -10.13
C ALA A 142 3.61 -1.18 -10.77
N LEU A 143 2.58 -2.04 -10.73
CA LEU A 143 1.24 -1.74 -11.22
C LEU A 143 0.40 -0.90 -10.26
N GLU A 144 0.83 -0.76 -8.99
CA GLU A 144 0.10 -0.03 -7.95
C GLU A 144 -0.18 1.41 -8.34
N CYS A 145 0.78 2.08 -8.98
CA CYS A 145 0.61 3.48 -9.35
C CYS A 145 -0.49 3.69 -10.39
N GLY A 146 -0.62 2.76 -11.33
CA GLY A 146 -1.70 2.77 -12.32
C GLY A 146 -3.05 2.55 -11.65
N LEU A 147 -3.12 1.56 -10.74
CA LEU A 147 -4.32 1.30 -9.94
C LEU A 147 -4.73 2.51 -9.09
N ASP A 148 -3.79 3.17 -8.41
CA ASP A 148 -4.04 4.38 -7.61
C ASP A 148 -4.58 5.52 -8.47
N ALA A 149 -3.97 5.74 -9.64
CA ALA A 149 -4.40 6.77 -10.57
C ALA A 149 -5.82 6.49 -11.10
N ASP A 150 -6.12 5.23 -11.43
CA ASP A 150 -7.42 4.81 -11.95
C ASP A 150 -8.51 4.93 -10.87
N ASN A 151 -8.20 4.50 -9.66
CA ASN A 151 -9.08 4.63 -8.50
C ASN A 151 -9.34 6.09 -8.14
N THR A 152 -8.30 6.94 -8.15
CA THR A 152 -8.43 8.38 -7.88
C THR A 152 -9.32 9.05 -8.92
N ARG A 153 -9.13 8.76 -10.22
CA ARG A 153 -9.97 9.33 -11.29
C ARG A 153 -11.42 8.90 -11.15
N TRP A 154 -11.66 7.62 -10.91
CA TRP A 154 -13.02 7.09 -10.74
C TRP A 154 -13.70 7.70 -9.51
N LEU A 155 -13.02 7.74 -8.36
CA LEU A 155 -13.61 8.24 -7.12
C LEU A 155 -13.94 9.73 -7.21
N LYS A 156 -13.09 10.54 -7.86
CA LYS A 156 -13.39 11.95 -8.15
C LYS A 156 -14.71 12.12 -8.90
N ALA A 157 -14.93 11.30 -9.93
CA ALA A 157 -16.17 11.34 -10.71
C ALA A 157 -17.38 10.98 -9.83
N GLN A 158 -17.27 9.96 -8.99
CA GLN A 158 -18.38 9.58 -8.09
C GLN A 158 -18.66 10.64 -7.04
N VAL A 159 -17.64 11.18 -6.37
CA VAL A 159 -17.83 12.21 -5.35
C VAL A 159 -18.45 13.48 -5.95
N ALA A 160 -18.07 13.83 -7.18
CA ALA A 160 -18.66 14.98 -7.88
C ALA A 160 -20.14 14.80 -8.23
N THR A 161 -20.60 13.57 -8.50
CA THR A 161 -21.98 13.31 -8.94
C THR A 161 -22.93 12.95 -7.81
N ARG A 162 -22.48 12.19 -6.81
CA ARG A 162 -23.32 11.67 -5.72
C ARG A 162 -22.89 12.12 -4.32
N GLY A 163 -21.78 12.85 -4.18
CA GLY A 163 -21.20 13.15 -2.88
C GLY A 163 -20.45 11.95 -2.28
N TRP A 164 -20.25 11.97 -0.97
CA TRP A 164 -19.44 10.98 -0.27
C TRP A 164 -20.19 9.67 0.02
N PHE A 165 -19.45 8.58 0.18
CA PHE A 165 -19.98 7.29 0.59
C PHE A 165 -20.18 7.27 2.12
N LEU A 166 -21.42 7.39 2.56
CA LEU A 166 -21.77 7.55 3.98
C LEU A 166 -21.97 6.20 4.64
N LYS A 167 -21.51 6.01 5.88
CA LYS A 167 -21.81 4.77 6.63
C LYS A 167 -23.31 4.55 6.81
N SER A 168 -24.08 5.60 7.08
CA SER A 168 -25.53 5.51 7.27
C SER A 168 -26.32 5.13 6.01
N VAL A 169 -25.75 5.33 4.81
CA VAL A 169 -26.43 5.08 3.52
C VAL A 169 -25.83 3.88 2.81
N ASP A 170 -24.51 3.86 2.65
CA ASP A 170 -23.77 2.88 1.86
C ASP A 170 -23.18 1.73 2.72
N GLY A 171 -23.21 1.89 4.04
CA GLY A 171 -22.69 0.93 5.00
C GLY A 171 -21.18 1.07 5.26
N ASP A 172 -20.74 0.49 6.38
CA ASP A 172 -19.37 0.62 6.89
C ASP A 172 -18.29 0.22 5.89
N ARG A 173 -18.52 -0.85 5.13
CA ARG A 173 -17.54 -1.37 4.17
C ARG A 173 -17.38 -0.43 2.98
N ALA A 174 -18.45 0.19 2.49
CA ALA A 174 -18.39 1.13 1.39
C ALA A 174 -17.71 2.43 1.81
N ALA A 175 -18.10 3.00 2.95
CA ALA A 175 -17.46 4.19 3.48
C ALA A 175 -15.95 3.97 3.74
N GLY A 176 -15.59 2.82 4.31
CA GLY A 176 -14.20 2.41 4.50
C GLY A 176 -13.43 2.23 3.19
N ALA A 177 -14.06 1.62 2.17
CA ALA A 177 -13.48 1.47 0.84
C ALA A 177 -13.21 2.83 0.17
N ALA A 178 -14.16 3.76 0.23
CA ALA A 178 -13.99 5.11 -0.33
C ALA A 178 -12.83 5.84 0.35
N TRP A 179 -12.76 5.78 1.67
CA TRP A 179 -11.65 6.33 2.43
C TRP A 179 -10.30 5.69 2.04
N LEU A 180 -10.24 4.37 1.90
CA LEU A 180 -9.01 3.65 1.54
C LEU A 180 -8.45 4.13 0.19
N LEU A 181 -9.33 4.35 -0.80
CA LEU A 181 -8.91 4.87 -2.10
C LEU A 181 -8.38 6.31 -2.00
N VAL A 182 -8.98 7.18 -1.17
CA VAL A 182 -8.43 8.52 -0.89
C VAL A 182 -7.07 8.43 -0.19
N GLN A 183 -6.95 7.53 0.79
CA GLN A 183 -5.73 7.33 1.55
C GLN A 183 -4.53 7.01 0.64
N HIS A 184 -4.77 6.32 -0.48
CA HIS A 184 -3.77 5.95 -1.48
C HIS A 184 -3.68 6.88 -2.70
N ALA A 185 -4.43 7.98 -2.74
CA ALA A 185 -4.31 9.02 -3.77
C ALA A 185 -3.02 9.89 -3.59
N ASP A 186 -1.89 9.25 -3.34
CA ASP A 186 -0.61 9.85 -2.93
C ASP A 186 0.02 10.79 -3.97
N ARG A 187 -0.38 10.63 -5.23
CA ARG A 187 0.05 11.48 -6.36
C ARG A 187 -0.89 12.68 -6.58
N ASP A 188 -1.93 12.80 -5.76
CA ASP A 188 -2.86 13.91 -5.80
C ASP A 188 -3.12 14.49 -4.40
N PRO A 189 -2.14 15.21 -3.82
CA PRO A 189 -2.28 15.78 -2.48
C PRO A 189 -3.44 16.77 -2.38
N ALA A 190 -3.75 17.49 -3.46
CA ALA A 190 -4.87 18.43 -3.51
C ALA A 190 -6.21 17.69 -3.34
N PHE A 191 -6.39 16.54 -4.00
CA PHE A 191 -7.56 15.70 -3.80
C PHE A 191 -7.64 15.12 -2.38
N GLN A 192 -6.52 14.63 -1.82
CA GLN A 192 -6.49 14.15 -0.44
C GLN A 192 -6.94 15.24 0.55
N LYS A 193 -6.44 16.46 0.38
CA LYS A 193 -6.85 17.60 1.21
C LYS A 193 -8.33 17.94 1.03
N ALA A 194 -8.83 18.02 -0.20
CA ALA A 194 -10.24 18.32 -0.45
C ALA A 194 -11.18 17.27 0.17
N MET A 195 -10.80 15.98 0.10
CA MET A 195 -11.55 14.90 0.73
C MET A 195 -11.44 14.91 2.26
N LEU A 196 -10.30 15.29 2.82
CA LEU A 196 -10.16 15.50 4.26
C LEU A 196 -11.13 16.59 4.75
N ASP A 197 -11.18 17.73 4.06
CA ASP A 197 -12.08 18.85 4.39
C ASP A 197 -13.55 18.40 4.30
N LEU A 198 -13.89 17.62 3.26
CA LEU A 198 -15.23 17.04 3.10
C LEU A 198 -15.59 16.05 4.21
N MET A 199 -14.66 15.19 4.63
CA MET A 199 -14.90 14.14 5.64
C MET A 199 -14.97 14.69 7.07
N ALA A 200 -14.45 15.88 7.34
CA ALA A 200 -14.40 16.46 8.69
C ALA A 200 -15.77 16.51 9.41
N PRO A 201 -16.84 17.08 8.82
CA PRO A 201 -18.16 17.04 9.45
C PRO A 201 -18.74 15.61 9.54
N LEU A 202 -18.42 14.74 8.58
CA LEU A 202 -18.92 13.36 8.53
C LEU A 202 -18.29 12.48 9.62
N ALA A 203 -17.05 12.75 10.01
CA ALA A 203 -16.41 12.08 11.13
C ALA A 203 -17.05 12.49 12.48
N ALA A 204 -17.57 13.72 12.57
CA ALA A 204 -18.30 14.19 13.74
C ALA A 204 -19.66 13.50 13.88
N THR A 205 -20.39 13.30 12.77
CA THR A 205 -21.70 12.62 12.74
C THR A 205 -21.61 11.10 12.75
N GLY A 206 -20.43 10.53 12.49
CA GLY A 206 -20.18 9.09 12.51
C GLY A 206 -20.34 8.39 11.16
N ASP A 207 -20.57 9.16 10.08
CA ASP A 207 -20.62 8.69 8.68
C ASP A 207 -19.25 8.44 8.07
N VAL A 208 -18.19 8.95 8.71
CA VAL A 208 -16.79 8.58 8.47
C VAL A 208 -16.21 8.08 9.78
N GLU A 209 -15.44 7.00 9.72
CA GLU A 209 -14.76 6.44 10.89
C GLU A 209 -13.68 7.42 11.38
N ARG A 210 -13.62 7.68 12.69
CA ARG A 210 -12.76 8.74 13.24
C ARG A 210 -11.27 8.41 13.11
N GLY A 211 -10.91 7.14 13.22
CA GLY A 211 -9.56 6.64 12.99
C GLY A 211 -9.13 6.87 11.55
N ALA A 212 -9.98 6.52 10.58
CA ALA A 212 -9.78 6.76 9.16
C ALA A 212 -9.54 8.26 8.88
N TYR A 213 -10.39 9.13 9.43
CA TYR A 213 -10.16 10.58 9.35
C TYR A 213 -8.79 10.99 9.93
N ALA A 214 -8.43 10.48 11.12
CA ALA A 214 -7.16 10.78 11.78
C ALA A 214 -5.92 10.34 10.96
N LEU A 215 -5.98 9.17 10.33
CA LEU A 215 -4.95 8.65 9.43
C LEU A 215 -4.76 9.54 8.19
N LEU A 216 -5.86 9.98 7.57
CA LEU A 216 -5.79 10.88 6.41
C LEU A 216 -5.30 12.27 6.82
N TRP A 217 -5.73 12.79 7.97
CA TRP A 217 -5.27 14.07 8.50
C TRP A 217 -3.75 14.09 8.61
N ASP A 218 -3.17 13.09 9.28
CA ASP A 218 -1.72 13.02 9.49
C ASP A 218 -0.96 12.91 8.16
N ARG A 219 -1.51 12.17 7.19
CA ARG A 219 -0.92 12.09 5.85
C ARG A 219 -0.88 13.45 5.16
N VAL A 220 -1.99 14.19 5.17
CA VAL A 220 -2.05 15.54 4.57
C VAL A 220 -1.06 16.47 5.27
N ALA A 221 -1.02 16.47 6.61
CA ALA A 221 -0.12 17.35 7.34
C ALA A 221 1.36 17.07 7.09
N VAL A 222 1.77 15.80 7.09
CA VAL A 222 3.17 15.44 6.75
C VAL A 222 3.52 15.86 5.32
N ARG A 223 2.59 15.71 4.36
CA ARG A 223 2.81 16.17 2.98
C ARG A 223 2.94 17.69 2.88
N GLU A 224 2.25 18.43 3.74
CA GLU A 224 2.34 19.89 3.85
C GLU A 224 3.55 20.36 4.69
N GLY A 225 4.39 19.44 5.18
CA GLY A 225 5.53 19.76 6.04
C GLY A 225 5.15 20.21 7.46
N ARG A 226 3.91 19.94 7.89
CA ARG A 226 3.41 20.24 9.23
C ARG A 226 3.56 19.03 10.16
N PRO A 227 3.70 19.25 11.48
CA PRO A 227 3.61 18.17 12.45
C PRO A 227 2.25 17.46 12.34
N GLN A 228 2.25 16.16 12.60
CA GLN A 228 1.06 15.34 12.57
C GLN A 228 0.31 15.35 13.90
N ARG A 229 -0.98 15.04 13.92
CA ARG A 229 -1.81 15.15 15.14
C ARG A 229 -1.91 13.84 15.91
N HIS A 230 -1.99 12.71 15.20
CA HIS A 230 -2.27 11.40 15.79
C HIS A 230 -1.07 10.45 15.73
N GLY A 231 0.00 10.81 15.02
CA GLY A 231 1.23 10.03 14.99
C GLY A 231 1.12 8.75 14.16
N THR A 232 0.40 8.78 13.03
CA THR A 232 0.19 7.61 12.16
C THR A 232 1.18 7.52 10.99
N GLN A 233 1.87 8.61 10.65
CA GLN A 233 2.88 8.64 9.59
C GLN A 233 4.30 8.60 10.15
N GLY A 234 5.20 7.92 9.46
CA GLY A 234 6.56 7.71 9.94
C GLY A 234 7.41 6.96 8.95
N ARG A 235 8.62 6.62 9.37
CA ARG A 235 9.62 5.95 8.54
C ARG A 235 10.33 4.87 9.33
N CYS A 236 10.77 3.84 8.64
CA CYS A 236 11.62 2.83 9.23
C CYS A 236 13.04 3.37 9.42
N ASN A 237 13.62 3.11 10.58
CA ASN A 237 15.01 3.36 10.91
C ASN A 237 15.53 2.18 11.73
N GLY A 238 16.40 1.38 11.12
CA GLY A 238 17.07 0.25 11.77
C GLY A 238 16.14 -0.77 12.44
N GLY A 239 15.15 -1.30 11.70
CA GLY A 239 14.17 -2.26 12.23
C GLY A 239 13.08 -1.66 13.10
N ARG A 240 13.09 -0.35 13.34
CA ARG A 240 12.06 0.35 14.13
C ARG A 240 11.32 1.37 13.29
N TRP A 241 10.02 1.48 13.50
CA TRP A 241 9.20 2.53 12.94
C TRP A 241 9.24 3.76 13.84
N LEU A 242 9.62 4.90 13.27
CA LEU A 242 9.69 6.18 13.96
C LEU A 242 8.66 7.13 13.36
N ALA A 243 7.82 7.71 14.21
CA ALA A 243 6.85 8.72 13.79
C ALA A 243 7.57 9.97 13.27
N ASN A 244 6.97 10.64 12.28
CA ASN A 244 7.31 12.02 11.93
C ASN A 244 6.88 12.99 13.06
N PRO A 245 7.36 14.25 13.09
CA PRO A 245 7.07 15.19 14.18
C PRO A 245 5.58 15.28 14.52
N ILE A 246 5.25 15.30 15.82
CA ILE A 246 3.89 15.27 16.35
C ILE A 246 3.58 16.61 17.04
N GLU A 247 2.38 17.16 16.79
CA GLU A 247 1.85 18.31 17.54
C GLU A 247 1.66 17.91 19.01
N ASP A 248 2.20 18.66 19.99
CA ASP A 248 1.94 18.47 21.43
C ASP A 248 1.87 16.98 21.86
N GLU A 249 3.03 16.34 21.97
CA GLU A 249 3.16 14.91 22.29
C GLU A 249 2.48 14.53 23.61
N ALA A 250 2.36 15.46 24.57
CA ALA A 250 1.71 15.20 25.85
C ALA A 250 0.21 14.89 25.70
N GLN A 251 -0.43 15.40 24.65
CA GLN A 251 -1.85 15.19 24.35
C GLN A 251 -2.10 14.08 23.31
N LEU A 252 -1.06 13.40 22.83
CA LEU A 252 -1.16 12.40 21.77
C LEU A 252 -2.11 11.25 22.12
N GLU A 253 -1.94 10.64 23.29
CA GLU A 253 -2.73 9.45 23.67
C GLU A 253 -4.22 9.77 23.85
N ALA A 254 -4.54 10.98 24.35
CA ALA A 254 -5.92 11.45 24.44
C ALA A 254 -6.55 11.58 23.04
N ARG A 255 -5.82 12.17 22.07
CA ARG A 255 -6.29 12.27 20.68
C ARG A 255 -6.44 10.91 20.01
N ARG A 256 -5.49 9.99 20.22
CA ARG A 256 -5.58 8.62 19.68
C ARG A 256 -6.79 7.88 20.22
N THR A 257 -7.03 7.97 21.52
CA THR A 257 -8.20 7.37 22.18
C THR A 257 -9.51 7.96 21.63
N ALA A 258 -9.61 9.28 21.50
CA ALA A 258 -10.79 9.95 20.94
C ALA A 258 -11.05 9.60 19.47
N ALA A 259 -10.00 9.24 18.72
CA ALA A 259 -10.09 8.77 17.35
C ALA A 259 -10.29 7.25 17.23
N GLY A 260 -10.34 6.49 18.33
CA GLY A 260 -10.43 5.03 18.30
C GLY A 260 -9.15 4.32 17.83
N LEU A 261 -8.02 5.02 17.82
CA LEU A 261 -6.71 4.46 17.45
C LEU A 261 -6.09 3.72 18.65
N PRO A 262 -5.33 2.63 18.41
CA PRO A 262 -4.61 1.96 19.50
C PRO A 262 -3.57 2.89 20.14
N PRO A 263 -3.10 2.64 21.37
CA PRO A 263 -2.03 3.42 21.97
C PRO A 263 -0.78 3.49 21.08
N MET A 264 -0.03 4.60 21.12
CA MET A 264 1.13 4.81 20.22
C MET A 264 2.13 3.66 20.33
N THR A 265 2.42 3.17 21.54
CA THR A 265 3.35 2.06 21.74
C THR A 265 2.87 0.77 21.05
N ALA A 266 1.57 0.47 21.09
CA ALA A 266 1.01 -0.71 20.42
C ALA A 266 1.06 -0.55 18.89
N TYR A 267 0.80 0.66 18.40
CA TYR A 267 0.91 0.99 16.98
C TYR A 267 2.35 0.86 16.48
N GLN A 268 3.32 1.44 17.19
CA GLN A 268 4.75 1.32 16.88
C GLN A 268 5.19 -0.13 16.81
N ARG A 269 4.86 -0.96 17.81
CA ARG A 269 5.19 -2.40 17.78
C ARG A 269 4.63 -3.11 16.55
N ARG A 270 3.41 -2.77 16.13
CA ARG A 270 2.82 -3.33 14.90
C ARG A 270 3.61 -2.87 13.67
N MET A 271 3.96 -1.59 13.60
CA MET A 271 4.70 -1.01 12.47
C MET A 271 6.16 -1.48 12.41
N ASP A 272 6.79 -1.77 13.55
CA ASP A 272 8.14 -2.36 13.62
C ASP A 272 8.20 -3.69 12.84
N THR A 273 7.11 -4.47 12.82
CA THR A 273 7.05 -5.73 12.03
C THR A 273 7.14 -5.53 10.52
N LEU A 274 6.95 -4.30 10.05
CA LEU A 274 7.09 -3.91 8.65
C LEU A 274 8.43 -3.22 8.37
N CYS A 275 9.22 -2.97 9.41
CA CYS A 275 10.52 -2.33 9.29
C CYS A 275 11.63 -3.38 9.23
N PRO A 276 12.32 -3.51 8.09
CA PRO A 276 13.47 -4.41 8.01
C PRO A 276 14.62 -3.92 8.91
N PRO A 277 15.41 -4.85 9.47
CA PRO A 277 16.57 -4.51 10.29
C PRO A 277 17.58 -3.69 9.49
N SER A 278 18.41 -2.91 10.18
CA SER A 278 19.58 -2.26 9.56
C SER A 278 20.41 -3.34 8.87
N SER A 279 20.76 -3.15 7.60
CA SER A 279 21.87 -3.89 7.02
C SER A 279 23.12 -3.48 7.80
N ALA A 280 23.71 -4.41 8.56
CA ALA A 280 25.02 -4.18 9.14
C ALA A 280 25.99 -3.78 8.00
N PRO A 281 26.91 -2.82 8.20
CA PRO A 281 27.98 -2.64 7.25
C PRO A 281 28.72 -3.97 7.14
N THR A 282 28.79 -4.53 5.94
CA THR A 282 29.74 -5.61 5.64
C THR A 282 31.13 -5.06 5.95
N SER A 283 31.69 -5.49 7.08
CA SER A 283 33.11 -5.29 7.35
C SER A 283 33.88 -5.94 6.21
N ARG A 284 34.58 -5.11 5.42
CA ARG A 284 35.57 -5.57 4.45
C ARG A 284 36.73 -6.24 5.16
#